data_AF-A0A8S9I010-F1
#
_entry.id   AF-A0A8S9I010-F1
#
_cell.length_a   1.000
_cell.length_b   1.000
_cell.length_c   1.000
_cell.angle_alpha   90.00
_cell.angle_beta   90.00
_cell.angle_gamma   90.00
#
_symmetry.space_group_name_H-M   'P 1'
#
loop_
_entity.id
_entity.type
_entity.pdbx_description
1 polymer ?
#
loop_
_entity_poly.entity_id
_entity_poly.type
_entity_poly.pdbx_seq_one_letter_code
_entity_poly.pdbx_strand_id
1 'polypeptide(L)'
;MLDGVTVKYYSWSREKNLKGVIRGTGYLCGCGDCNLNKVLNAYEFEQHANCKTKHPNNHIYFENGKTIYGVVQELKNTPQEKLFDAIQNVTGSVINHKNFNTWKASYQVASLELQRIYGKDAVTLAS
;
A
#
# COMPACT_ATOMS: atom_id res chain seq x y z
N MET A 1 -5.51 -0.58 -6.55
CA MET A 1 -5.97 -1.72 -5.71
C MET A 1 -6.44 -1.23 -4.35
N LEU A 2 -5.58 -0.56 -3.58
CA LEU A 2 -5.87 -0.10 -2.22
C LEU A 2 -6.44 1.32 -2.14
N ASP A 3 -6.78 1.93 -3.28
CA ASP A 3 -7.43 3.24 -3.33
C ASP A 3 -8.66 3.32 -2.42
N GLY A 4 -8.72 4.39 -1.63
CA GLY A 4 -9.77 4.62 -0.64
C GLY A 4 -9.46 4.08 0.76
N VAL A 5 -8.37 3.32 0.95
CA VAL A 5 -7.97 2.85 2.28
C VAL A 5 -7.33 3.99 3.07
N THR A 6 -7.81 4.20 4.30
CA THR A 6 -7.28 5.20 5.23
C THR A 6 -5.92 4.78 5.76
N VAL A 7 -5.03 5.76 5.89
CA VAL A 7 -3.72 5.64 6.54
C VAL A 7 -3.46 6.84 7.43
N LYS A 8 -2.47 6.72 8.32
CA LYS A 8 -1.97 7.82 9.13
C LYS A 8 -0.45 7.81 9.21
N TYR A 9 0.17 8.96 9.02
CA TYR A 9 1.52 9.18 9.49
C TYR A 9 1.51 9.28 11.01
N TYR A 10 2.48 8.66 11.68
CA TYR A 10 2.62 8.75 13.12
C TYR A 10 4.09 8.81 13.55
N SER A 11 4.44 9.80 14.36
CA SER A 11 5.76 9.95 14.99
C SER A 11 5.61 10.06 16.50
N TRP A 12 6.02 9.01 17.22
CA TRP A 12 5.94 8.95 18.68
C TRP A 12 6.83 9.98 19.35
N SER A 13 8.04 10.20 18.82
CA SER A 13 9.00 11.14 19.39
C SER A 13 8.62 12.61 19.22
N ARG A 14 7.75 12.94 18.26
CA ARG A 14 7.33 14.31 17.97
C ARG A 14 5.85 14.56 18.26
N GLU A 15 5.13 13.53 18.73
CA GLU A 15 3.68 13.53 18.94
C GLU A 15 2.90 14.09 17.73
N LYS A 16 3.40 13.80 16.52
CA LYS A 16 2.77 14.24 15.26
C LYS A 16 2.00 13.09 14.64
N ASN A 17 0.79 13.41 14.19
CA ASN A 17 -0.02 12.54 13.38
C ASN A 17 -0.64 13.31 12.21
N LEU A 18 -0.78 12.63 11.08
CA LEU A 18 -1.44 13.18 9.90
C LEU A 18 -2.22 12.07 9.23
N LYS A 19 -3.53 12.26 9.05
CA LYS A 19 -4.39 11.32 8.33
C LYS A 19 -4.27 11.52 6.83
N GLY A 20 -4.45 10.43 6.08
CA GLY A 20 -4.53 10.45 4.63
C GLY A 20 -5.29 9.24 4.10
N VAL A 21 -5.47 9.21 2.78
CA VAL A 21 -6.15 8.11 2.08
C VAL A 21 -5.29 7.68 0.90
N ILE A 22 -5.12 6.38 0.69
CA ILE A 22 -4.40 5.87 -0.47
C ILE A 22 -5.14 6.28 -1.75
N ARG A 23 -4.42 6.88 -2.70
CA ARG A 23 -4.93 7.25 -4.02
C ARG A 23 -3.84 7.05 -5.08
N GLY A 24 -4.09 6.13 -6.01
CA GLY A 24 -3.07 5.66 -6.94
C GLY A 24 -1.83 5.14 -6.21
N THR A 25 -0.68 5.72 -6.50
CA THR A 25 0.62 5.38 -5.89
C THR A 25 1.00 6.28 -4.71
N GLY A 26 0.12 7.21 -4.31
CA GLY A 26 0.40 8.19 -3.27
C GLY A 26 -0.70 8.27 -2.20
N TYR A 27 -0.61 9.34 -1.41
CA TYR A 27 -1.45 9.59 -0.25
C TYR A 27 -2.16 10.93 -0.41
N LEU A 28 -3.49 10.88 -0.47
CA LEU A 28 -4.34 12.05 -0.43
C LEU A 28 -4.24 12.67 0.96
N CYS A 29 -3.65 13.85 1.04
CA CYS A 29 -3.25 14.47 2.31
C CYS A 29 -4.43 15.11 3.04
N GLY A 30 -4.62 14.75 4.32
CA GLY A 30 -5.68 15.27 5.18
C GLY A 30 -5.27 16.44 6.08
N CYS A 31 -4.17 17.14 5.79
CA CYS A 31 -3.81 18.34 6.55
C CYS A 31 -4.76 19.50 6.21
N GLY A 32 -4.84 20.50 7.10
CA GLY A 32 -5.73 21.66 6.92
C GLY A 32 -5.47 22.48 5.65
N ASP A 33 -4.24 22.47 5.15
CA ASP A 33 -3.89 23.18 3.90
C ASP A 33 -4.33 22.40 2.66
N CYS A 34 -4.26 21.06 2.72
CA CYS A 34 -4.57 20.20 1.57
C CYS A 34 -6.06 19.86 1.48
N ASN A 35 -6.75 19.70 2.61
CA ASN A 35 -8.17 19.33 2.71
C ASN A 35 -8.56 18.19 1.74
N LEU A 36 -7.76 17.12 1.70
CA LEU A 36 -7.98 15.96 0.84
C LEU A 36 -8.01 16.27 -0.67
N ASN A 37 -7.33 17.32 -1.13
CA ASN A 37 -7.25 17.67 -2.56
C ASN A 37 -5.87 17.43 -3.18
N LYS A 38 -4.83 17.19 -2.38
CA LYS A 38 -3.46 16.99 -2.86
C LYS A 38 -3.00 15.55 -2.62
N VAL A 39 -2.61 14.86 -3.69
CA VAL A 39 -1.96 13.55 -3.62
C VAL A 39 -0.46 13.76 -3.50
N LEU A 40 0.14 13.14 -2.49
CA LEU A 40 1.55 13.27 -2.13
C LEU A 40 2.24 11.91 -2.20
N ASN A 41 3.54 11.89 -2.52
CA ASN A 41 4.34 10.70 -2.28
C ASN A 41 4.65 10.54 -0.77
N ALA A 42 5.28 9.42 -0.38
CA ALA A 42 5.55 9.12 1.03
C ALA A 42 6.41 10.18 1.73
N TYR A 43 7.40 10.72 1.03
CA TYR A 43 8.30 11.75 1.56
C TYR A 43 7.55 13.07 1.76
N GLU A 44 6.79 13.52 0.76
CA GLU A 44 6.00 14.74 0.86
C GLU A 44 4.91 14.63 1.94
N PHE A 45 4.26 13.47 2.06
CA PHE A 45 3.26 13.23 3.09
C PHE A 45 3.85 13.34 4.50
N GLU A 46 5.06 12.80 4.70
CA GLU A 46 5.81 12.96 5.95
C GLU A 46 6.18 14.44 6.22
N GLN A 47 6.61 15.18 5.20
CA GLN A 47 6.90 16.60 5.35
C GLN A 47 5.66 17.40 5.76
N HIS A 48 4.50 17.07 5.21
CA HIS A 48 3.22 17.66 5.61
C HIS A 48 2.81 17.30 7.04
N ALA A 49 3.37 16.23 7.63
CA ALA A 49 3.27 15.90 9.05
C ALA A 49 4.34 16.61 9.90
N ASN A 50 5.09 17.56 9.34
CA ASN A 50 6.21 18.28 9.96
C ASN A 50 7.32 17.35 10.47
N CYS A 51 7.53 16.23 9.77
CA CYS A 51 8.54 15.24 10.10
C CYS A 51 9.50 15.03 8.92
N LYS A 52 10.63 14.36 9.21
CA LYS A 52 11.62 13.97 8.21
C LYS A 52 12.40 12.77 8.73
N THR A 53 12.34 11.66 8.00
CA THR A 53 13.04 10.41 8.31
C THR A 53 13.68 9.85 7.04
N LYS A 54 14.51 8.81 7.20
CA LYS A 54 15.12 8.11 6.07
C LYS A 54 14.11 7.20 5.33
N HIS A 55 13.08 6.73 6.03
CA HIS A 55 12.15 5.73 5.53
C HIS A 55 10.69 6.08 5.89
N PRO A 56 10.06 7.03 5.16
CA PRO A 56 8.71 7.51 5.49
C PRO A 56 7.66 6.38 5.57
N ASN A 57 7.76 5.36 4.71
CA ASN A 57 6.84 4.22 4.70
C ASN A 57 6.90 3.35 5.99
N ASN A 58 7.91 3.50 6.83
CA ASN A 58 7.97 2.88 8.15
C ASN A 58 7.16 3.64 9.21
N HIS A 59 6.70 4.85 8.86
CA HIS A 59 5.96 5.75 9.75
C HIS A 59 4.55 6.06 9.24
N ILE A 60 4.14 5.44 8.13
CA ILE A 60 2.78 5.49 7.60
C ILE A 60 2.11 4.16 7.93
N TYR A 61 1.02 4.24 8.68
CA TYR A 61 0.31 3.10 9.27
C TYR A 61 -1.09 2.97 8.69
N PHE A 62 -1.52 1.73 8.50
CA PHE A 62 -2.93 1.38 8.39
C PHE A 62 -3.60 1.44 9.77
N GLU A 63 -4.93 1.36 9.81
CA GLU A 63 -5.67 1.43 11.09
C GLU A 63 -5.41 0.24 12.00
N ASN A 64 -5.04 -0.93 11.46
CA ASN A 64 -4.62 -2.09 12.24
C ASN A 64 -3.19 -1.98 12.82
N GLY A 65 -2.51 -0.85 12.64
CA GLY A 65 -1.18 -0.60 13.18
C GLY A 65 -0.02 -1.19 12.36
N LYS A 66 -0.29 -1.86 11.22
CA LYS A 66 0.77 -2.27 10.29
C LYS A 66 1.25 -1.06 9.48
N THR A 67 2.56 -0.98 9.24
CA THR A 67 3.14 0.05 8.37
C THR A 67 2.98 -0.31 6.90
N ILE A 68 3.05 0.69 6.01
CA ILE A 68 3.14 0.44 4.56
C ILE A 68 4.27 -0.53 4.25
N TYR A 69 5.45 -0.30 4.83
CA TYR A 69 6.59 -1.20 4.66
C TYR A 69 6.28 -2.62 5.16
N GLY A 70 5.70 -2.76 6.35
CA GLY A 70 5.36 -4.05 6.95
C GLY A 70 4.37 -4.83 6.08
N VAL A 71 3.35 -4.17 5.55
CA VAL A 71 2.39 -4.76 4.60
C VAL A 71 3.07 -5.20 3.31
N VAL A 72 3.97 -4.38 2.74
CA VAL A 72 4.73 -4.77 1.55
C VAL A 72 5.58 -6.01 1.81
N GLN A 73 6.26 -6.08 2.96
CA GLN A 73 7.05 -7.26 3.34
C GLN A 73 6.17 -8.50 3.54
N GLU A 74 5.00 -8.35 4.19
CA GLU A 74 4.06 -9.45 4.40
C GLU A 74 3.55 -10.01 3.07
N LEU A 75 3.13 -9.12 2.16
CA LEU A 75 2.65 -9.53 0.83
C LEU A 75 3.76 -10.16 -0.01
N LYS A 76 4.98 -9.61 0.03
CA LYS A 76 6.14 -10.17 -0.69
C LYS A 76 6.44 -11.60 -0.23
N ASN A 77 6.35 -11.86 1.08
CA ASN A 77 6.64 -13.17 1.65
C ASN A 77 5.41 -14.10 1.68
N THR A 78 4.27 -13.69 1.12
CA THR A 78 3.06 -14.51 1.09
C THR A 78 3.12 -15.50 -0.07
N PRO A 79 2.89 -16.81 0.16
CA PRO A 79 2.79 -17.78 -0.91
C PRO A 79 1.70 -17.40 -1.92
N GLN A 80 1.95 -17.61 -3.21
CA GLN A 80 1.05 -17.18 -4.29
C GLN A 80 -0.40 -17.64 -4.10
N GLU A 81 -0.61 -18.85 -3.61
CA GLU A 81 -1.94 -19.43 -3.33
C GLU A 81 -2.75 -18.61 -2.31
N LYS A 82 -2.06 -17.95 -1.37
CA LYS A 82 -2.67 -17.16 -0.28
C LYS A 82 -2.64 -15.66 -0.56
N LEU A 83 -2.05 -15.21 -1.67
CA LEU A 83 -1.81 -13.79 -1.95
C LEU A 83 -3.11 -12.98 -1.97
N PHE A 84 -4.16 -13.51 -2.61
CA PHE A 84 -5.43 -12.79 -2.70
C PHE A 84 -6.11 -12.62 -1.35
N ASP A 85 -6.10 -13.67 -0.51
CA ASP A 85 -6.66 -13.62 0.84
C ASP A 85 -5.84 -12.67 1.72
N ALA A 86 -4.51 -12.71 1.61
CA ALA A 86 -3.64 -11.79 2.36
C ALA A 86 -3.96 -10.34 2.00
N ILE A 87 -4.05 -9.99 0.72
CA ILE A 87 -4.36 -8.62 0.27
C ILE A 87 -5.68 -8.10 0.86
N GLN A 88 -6.71 -8.95 0.93
CA GLN A 88 -8.01 -8.55 1.47
C GLN A 88 -7.97 -8.24 2.97
N ASN A 89 -7.03 -8.82 3.72
CA ASN A 89 -6.95 -8.70 5.17
C ASN A 89 -5.81 -7.79 5.66
N VAL A 90 -4.81 -7.52 4.82
CA VAL A 90 -3.54 -6.92 5.26
C VAL A 90 -3.69 -5.50 5.81
N THR A 91 -4.66 -4.74 5.31
CA THR A 91 -4.90 -3.34 5.72
C THR A 91 -5.74 -3.22 6.99
N GLY A 92 -6.42 -4.31 7.41
CA GLY A 92 -7.39 -4.29 8.49
C GLY A 92 -8.62 -3.39 8.23
N SER A 93 -8.85 -3.01 6.98
CA SER A 93 -10.01 -2.25 6.52
C SER A 93 -10.57 -2.89 5.27
N VAL A 94 -11.84 -2.61 4.97
CA VAL A 94 -12.45 -3.06 3.72
C VAL A 94 -11.75 -2.37 2.56
N ILE A 95 -11.16 -3.16 1.66
CA ILE A 95 -10.54 -2.64 0.43
C ILE A 95 -11.61 -2.40 -0.64
N ASN A 96 -11.30 -1.58 -1.65
CA ASN A 96 -12.21 -1.40 -2.76
C ASN A 96 -12.29 -2.68 -3.62
N HIS A 97 -13.37 -3.45 -3.44
CA HIS A 97 -13.56 -4.75 -4.12
C HIS A 97 -13.54 -4.65 -5.64
N LYS A 98 -14.08 -3.56 -6.22
CA LYS A 98 -14.07 -3.34 -7.67
C LYS A 98 -12.64 -3.18 -8.19
N ASN A 99 -11.85 -2.33 -7.52
CA ASN A 99 -10.45 -2.10 -7.88
C ASN A 99 -9.61 -3.36 -7.65
N PHE A 100 -9.89 -4.10 -6.58
CA PHE A 100 -9.22 -5.36 -6.28
C PHE A 100 -9.50 -6.42 -7.34
N ASN A 101 -10.77 -6.66 -7.71
CA ASN A 101 -11.13 -7.65 -8.72
C ASN A 101 -10.56 -7.30 -10.10
N THR A 102 -10.55 -6.01 -10.46
CA THR A 102 -9.93 -5.53 -11.71
C THR A 102 -8.43 -5.84 -11.71
N TRP A 103 -7.73 -5.49 -10.63
CA TRP A 103 -6.31 -5.80 -10.49
C TRP A 103 -6.02 -7.31 -10.49
N LYS A 104 -6.84 -8.11 -9.79
CA LYS A 104 -6.71 -9.57 -9.70
C LYS A 104 -6.80 -10.22 -11.08
N ALA A 105 -7.76 -9.81 -11.90
CA ALA A 105 -7.89 -10.30 -13.28
C ALA A 105 -6.63 -9.96 -14.11
N SER A 106 -6.16 -8.72 -14.06
CA SER A 106 -4.93 -8.30 -14.77
C SER A 106 -3.70 -9.07 -14.29
N TYR A 107 -3.57 -9.30 -12.98
CA TYR A 107 -2.47 -10.08 -12.40
C TYR A 107 -2.47 -11.53 -12.92
N GLN A 108 -3.64 -12.18 -12.96
CA GLN A 108 -3.76 -13.55 -13.46
C GLN A 108 -3.41 -13.66 -14.94
N VAL A 109 -3.88 -12.72 -15.77
CA VAL A 109 -3.52 -12.67 -17.19
C VAL A 109 -2.02 -12.47 -17.36
N ALA A 110 -1.42 -11.51 -16.67
CA ALA A 110 0.02 -11.27 -16.73
C ALA A 110 0.84 -12.50 -16.29
N SER A 111 0.39 -13.20 -15.24
CA SER A 111 1.05 -14.42 -14.77
C SER A 111 1.02 -15.54 -15.81
N LEU A 112 -0.09 -15.72 -16.53
CA LEU A 112 -0.20 -16.68 -17.63
C LEU A 112 0.68 -16.31 -18.82
N GLU A 113 0.71 -15.03 -19.20
CA GLU A 113 1.58 -14.57 -20.30
C GLU A 113 3.06 -14.76 -19.96
N LEU A 114 3.48 -14.48 -18.72
CA LEU A 114 4.84 -14.76 -18.27
C LEU A 114 5.20 -16.24 -18.35
N GLN A 115 4.28 -17.14 -17.97
CA GLN A 115 4.48 -18.58 -18.12
C GLN A 115 4.58 -19.01 -19.59
N ARG A 116 3.84 -18.38 -20.49
CA ARG A 116 3.93 -18.65 -21.94
C ARG A 116 5.28 -18.22 -22.53
N ILE A 117 5.79 -17.07 -22.11
CA ILE A 117 7.03 -16.50 -22.65
C ILE A 117 8.26 -17.26 -22.11
N TYR A 118 8.28 -17.57 -20.81
CA TYR A 118 9.46 -18.09 -20.12
C TYR A 118 9.38 -19.58 -19.74
N GLY A 119 8.25 -20.26 -19.95
CA GLY A 119 8.06 -21.66 -19.57
C GLY A 119 7.91 -21.88 -18.05
N LYS A 120 8.11 -23.13 -17.59
CA LYS A 120 7.86 -23.56 -16.19
C LYS A 120 8.83 -22.93 -15.16
N ASP A 121 9.93 -22.34 -15.63
CA ASP A 121 10.98 -21.73 -14.81
C ASP A 121 10.64 -20.30 -14.34
N ALA A 122 9.49 -19.75 -14.77
CA ALA A 122 9.10 -18.35 -14.55
C ALA A 122 8.58 -18.03 -13.14
N VAL A 123 8.05 -19.01 -12.40
CA VAL A 123 7.36 -18.75 -11.11
C VAL A 123 8.33 -18.23 -10.04
N THR A 124 9.62 -18.53 -10.17
CA THR A 124 10.65 -18.15 -9.19
C THR A 124 11.08 -16.68 -9.30
N LEU A 125 10.85 -16.01 -10.44
CA LEU A 125 11.31 -14.63 -10.68
C LEU A 125 10.37 -13.54 -10.13
N ALA A 126 9.17 -13.92 -9.69
CA ALA A 126 8.17 -13.04 -9.10
C ALA A 126 8.06 -13.16 -7.57
N SER A 127 8.95 -13.97 -6.94
CA SER A 127 9.02 -14.20 -5.49
C SER A 127 10.00 -13.26 -4.78
#